data_AF-H2C1C3-F1
#
_entry.id   AF-H2C1C3-F1
#
_cell.length_a   1.000
_cell.length_b   1.000
_cell.length_c   1.000
_cell.angle_alpha   90.00
_cell.angle_beta   90.00
_cell.angle_gamma   90.00
#
_symmetry.space_group_name_H-M   'P 1'
#
loop_
_entity.id
_entity.type
_entity.pdbx_description
1 polymer ?
#
loop_
_entity_poly.entity_id
_entity_poly.type
_entity_poly.pdbx_seq_one_letter_code
_entity_poly.pdbx_strand_id
1 'polypeptide(L)'
;MLSDLLALEEIHVAPRRREELKLRGVDLEGLMRRGLVKEEGGLLYLTEAGVRELSSLYGLMDFLQVLYMDLAYGRKRGADEVDGDTLRELVESGLAEVREGSVELTFEGIKLAAQRITDKMSRAH
;
A
#
# COMPACT_ATOMS: atom_id res chain seq x y z
N MET A 1 5.43 -2.22 -3.16
CA MET A 1 4.16 -1.97 -2.42
C MET A 1 3.97 -0.51 -2.07
N LEU A 2 4.78 0.11 -1.19
CA LEU A 2 4.62 1.54 -0.87
C LEU A 2 4.94 2.47 -2.06
N SER A 3 6.01 2.16 -2.80
CA SER A 3 6.38 2.84 -4.05
C SER A 3 5.25 2.81 -5.07
N ASP A 4 4.66 1.62 -5.27
CA ASP A 4 3.57 1.36 -6.19
C ASP A 4 2.33 2.12 -5.73
N LEU A 5 1.98 2.03 -4.45
CA LEU A 5 0.87 2.77 -3.86
C LEU A 5 1.00 4.26 -4.14
N LEU A 6 2.12 4.88 -3.74
CA LEU A 6 2.35 6.32 -3.92
C LEU A 6 2.27 6.73 -5.40
N ALA A 7 2.87 5.95 -6.29
CA ALA A 7 2.80 6.21 -7.72
C ALA A 7 1.37 6.16 -8.25
N LEU A 8 0.62 5.12 -7.88
CA LEU A 8 -0.77 4.96 -8.30
C LEU A 8 -1.65 6.06 -7.69
N GLU A 9 -1.47 6.44 -6.42
CA GLU A 9 -2.15 7.58 -5.80
C GLU A 9 -1.94 8.87 -6.58
N GLU A 10 -0.69 9.18 -6.91
CA GLU A 10 -0.34 10.43 -7.59
C GLU A 10 -0.96 10.52 -8.99
N ILE A 11 -0.92 9.42 -9.75
CA ILE A 11 -1.54 9.32 -11.07
C ILE A 11 -3.07 9.38 -10.95
N HIS A 12 -3.65 8.79 -9.90
CA HIS A 12 -5.09 8.78 -9.68
C HIS A 12 -5.64 10.19 -9.40
N VAL A 13 -4.93 10.99 -8.60
CA VAL A 13 -5.34 12.35 -8.25
C VAL A 13 -5.30 13.28 -9.47
N ALA A 14 -4.26 13.17 -10.29
CA ALA A 14 -4.14 13.92 -11.54
C ALA A 14 -3.17 13.23 -12.51
N PRO A 15 -3.37 13.36 -13.84
CA PRO A 15 -2.41 12.88 -14.81
C PRO A 15 -1.00 13.43 -14.53
N ARG A 16 0.01 12.55 -14.55
CA ARG A 16 1.42 12.88 -14.25
C ARG A 16 2.30 12.73 -15.46
N ARG A 17 3.42 13.44 -15.50
CA ARG A 17 4.48 13.19 -16.49
C ARG A 17 5.41 12.09 -16.00
N ARG A 18 6.01 11.36 -16.95
CA ARG A 18 6.89 10.22 -16.63
C ARG A 18 8.12 10.63 -15.85
N GLU A 19 8.66 11.81 -16.12
CA GLU A 19 9.84 12.36 -15.48
C GLU A 19 9.60 12.64 -13.99
N GLU A 20 8.38 13.05 -13.62
CA GLU A 20 8.01 13.38 -12.23
C GLU A 20 8.10 12.17 -11.31
N LEU A 21 7.65 11.01 -11.79
CA LEU A 21 7.65 9.76 -11.01
C LEU A 21 9.01 9.03 -11.04
N LYS A 22 9.77 9.13 -12.16
CA LYS A 22 11.13 8.56 -12.23
C LYS A 22 12.07 9.16 -11.18
N LEU A 23 11.98 10.47 -10.95
CA LEU A 23 12.80 11.17 -9.95
C LEU A 23 12.54 10.68 -8.51
N ARG A 24 11.42 9.99 -8.27
CA ARG A 24 11.04 9.43 -6.96
C ARG A 24 11.36 7.94 -6.83
N GLY A 25 12.09 7.35 -7.78
CA GLY A 25 12.49 5.94 -7.74
C GLY A 25 11.36 4.95 -7.99
N VAL A 26 10.28 5.38 -8.66
CA VAL A 26 9.16 4.50 -9.02
C VAL A 26 9.54 3.63 -10.23
N ASP A 27 9.29 2.32 -10.14
CA ASP A 27 9.40 1.39 -11.28
C ASP A 27 8.19 1.52 -12.22
N LEU A 28 8.18 2.59 -13.02
CA LEU A 28 7.12 2.84 -13.99
C LEU A 28 7.04 1.74 -15.06
N GLU A 29 8.18 1.19 -15.50
CA GLU A 29 8.16 0.09 -16.49
C GLU A 29 7.49 -1.16 -15.92
N GLY A 30 7.71 -1.44 -14.63
CA GLY A 30 7.00 -2.50 -13.92
C GLY A 30 5.49 -2.26 -13.90
N LEU A 31 5.05 -1.06 -13.53
CA LEU A 31 3.62 -0.71 -13.47
C LEU A 31 2.94 -0.76 -14.84
N MET A 32 3.63 -0.31 -15.90
CA MET A 32 3.12 -0.38 -17.27
C MET A 32 3.09 -1.82 -17.81
N ARG A 33 4.12 -2.63 -17.55
CA ARG A 33 4.13 -4.06 -17.93
C ARG A 33 3.04 -4.87 -17.24
N ARG A 34 2.72 -4.53 -15.99
CA ARG A 34 1.58 -5.10 -15.24
C ARG A 34 0.23 -4.58 -15.74
N GLY A 35 0.22 -3.63 -16.68
CA GLY A 35 -1.00 -3.03 -17.22
C GLY A 35 -1.74 -2.13 -16.24
N LEU A 36 -1.08 -1.66 -15.18
CA LEU A 36 -1.68 -0.80 -14.15
C LEU A 36 -1.71 0.68 -14.57
N VAL A 37 -0.70 1.07 -15.36
CA VAL A 37 -0.52 2.44 -15.85
C VAL A 37 -0.41 2.39 -17.38
N LYS A 38 -1.02 3.37 -18.05
CA LYS A 38 -0.84 3.61 -19.49
C LYS A 38 -0.31 5.03 -19.72
N GLU A 39 0.39 5.22 -20.84
CA GLU A 39 0.87 6.52 -21.30
C GLU A 39 0.07 6.95 -22.53
N GLU A 40 -0.46 8.17 -22.51
CA GLU A 40 -1.25 8.76 -23.60
C GLU A 40 -0.94 10.26 -23.69
N GLY A 41 -0.46 10.73 -24.85
CA GLY A 41 -0.11 12.14 -25.03
C GLY A 41 1.01 12.67 -24.11
N GLY A 42 1.93 11.80 -23.67
CA GLY A 42 3.00 12.16 -22.73
C GLY A 42 2.55 12.27 -21.27
N LEU A 43 1.33 11.84 -20.96
CA LEU A 43 0.77 11.80 -19.62
C LEU A 43 0.48 10.35 -19.21
N LEU A 44 0.66 10.07 -17.93
CA LEU A 44 0.38 8.79 -17.31
C LEU A 44 -1.03 8.78 -16.73
N TYR A 45 -1.73 7.66 -16.93
CA TYR A 45 -3.08 7.42 -16.45
C TYR A 45 -3.18 6.03 -15.84
N LEU A 46 -4.03 5.87 -14.83
CA LEU A 46 -4.39 4.55 -14.34
C LEU A 46 -5.30 3.85 -15.34
N THR A 47 -5.08 2.56 -15.52
CA THR A 47 -6.05 1.66 -16.16
C THR A 47 -7.09 1.21 -15.15
N GLU A 48 -8.15 0.52 -15.58
CA GLU A 48 -9.08 -0.12 -14.64
C GLU A 48 -8.36 -1.09 -13.68
N ALA A 49 -7.38 -1.83 -14.18
CA ALA A 49 -6.56 -2.71 -13.35
C ALA A 49 -5.74 -1.91 -12.32
N GLY A 50 -5.19 -0.77 -12.72
CA GLY A 50 -4.48 0.15 -11.81
C GLY A 50 -5.37 0.72 -10.72
N VAL A 51 -6.62 1.08 -11.04
CA VAL A 51 -7.59 1.55 -10.04
C VAL A 51 -7.92 0.45 -9.03
N ARG A 52 -8.17 -0.79 -9.50
CA ARG A 52 -8.45 -1.94 -8.62
C ARG A 52 -7.27 -2.25 -7.71
N GLU A 53 -6.06 -2.26 -8.27
CA GLU A 53 -4.82 -2.45 -7.50
C GLU A 53 -4.68 -1.37 -6.42
N LEU A 54 -4.89 -0.10 -6.78
CA LEU A 54 -4.84 1.00 -5.83
C LEU A 54 -5.84 0.83 -4.69
N SER A 55 -7.08 0.42 -4.99
CA SER A 55 -8.08 0.12 -3.96
C SER A 55 -7.67 -1.04 -3.05
N SER A 56 -7.06 -2.10 -3.60
CA SER A 56 -6.54 -3.23 -2.82
C SER A 56 -5.43 -2.78 -1.87
N LEU A 57 -4.45 -2.02 -2.40
CA LEU A 57 -3.36 -1.47 -1.62
C LEU A 57 -3.85 -0.53 -0.51
N TYR A 58 -4.93 0.23 -0.73
CA TYR A 58 -5.58 1.01 0.33
C TYR A 58 -6.17 0.13 1.43
N GLY A 59 -6.91 -0.93 1.07
CA GLY A 59 -7.46 -1.88 2.02
C GLY A 59 -6.36 -2.50 2.90
N LEU A 60 -5.28 -2.96 2.27
CA LEU A 60 -4.11 -3.49 2.98
C LEU A 60 -3.49 -2.47 3.94
N MET A 61 -3.29 -1.24 3.49
CA MET A 61 -2.66 -0.20 4.30
C MET A 61 -3.53 0.24 5.48
N ASP A 62 -4.84 0.36 5.28
CA ASP A 62 -5.76 0.71 6.35
C ASP A 62 -5.84 -0.43 7.38
N PHE A 63 -5.82 -1.68 6.94
CA PHE A 63 -5.76 -2.82 7.86
C PHE A 63 -4.42 -2.91 8.60
N LEU A 64 -3.29 -2.68 7.91
CA LEU A 64 -1.97 -2.59 8.54
C LEU A 64 -1.93 -1.49 9.62
N GLN A 65 -2.57 -0.35 9.35
CA GLN A 65 -2.74 0.72 10.32
C GLN A 65 -3.60 0.28 11.52
N VAL A 66 -4.66 -0.50 11.31
CA VAL A 66 -5.47 -1.07 12.40
C VAL A 66 -4.63 -1.99 13.28
N LEU A 67 -3.86 -2.91 12.70
CA LEU A 67 -2.94 -3.78 13.45
C LEU A 67 -1.92 -2.98 14.25
N TYR A 68 -1.40 -1.89 13.67
CA TYR A 68 -0.45 -1.01 14.36
C TYR A 68 -1.08 -0.31 15.57
N MET A 69 -2.32 0.16 15.44
CA MET A 69 -3.05 0.74 16.56
C MET A 69 -3.41 -0.33 17.61
N ASP A 70 -3.80 -1.53 17.19
CA ASP A 70 -4.07 -2.66 18.10
C ASP A 70 -2.83 -2.98 18.94
N LEU A 71 -1.65 -3.05 18.32
CA LEU A 71 -0.37 -3.21 19.01
C LEU A 71 -0.12 -2.08 20.03
N ALA A 72 -0.32 -0.83 19.64
CA ALA A 72 -0.12 0.33 20.52
C ALA A 72 -1.06 0.34 21.75
N TYR A 73 -2.26 -0.23 21.61
CA TYR A 73 -3.23 -0.38 22.70
C TYR A 73 -3.13 -1.73 23.43
N GLY A 74 -2.15 -2.58 23.11
CA GLY A 74 -1.98 -3.90 23.71
C GLY A 74 -3.09 -4.90 23.37
N ARG A 75 -3.82 -4.68 22.27
CA ARG A 75 -4.82 -5.61 21.74
C ARG A 75 -4.16 -6.60 20.79
N LYS A 76 -4.54 -7.87 20.89
CA LYS A 76 -4.16 -8.91 19.93
C LYS A 76 -5.37 -9.27 19.07
N ARG A 77 -5.14 -9.42 17.77
CA ARG A 77 -6.16 -9.85 16.81
C ARG A 77 -5.88 -11.29 16.40
N GLY A 78 -6.89 -12.14 16.47
CA GLY A 78 -6.85 -13.52 15.98
C GLY A 78 -6.72 -13.56 14.46
N ALA A 79 -6.01 -14.55 13.94
CA ALA A 79 -5.88 -14.78 12.51
C ALA A 79 -7.23 -15.11 11.83
N ASP A 80 -8.16 -15.68 12.58
CA ASP A 80 -9.54 -15.98 12.18
C ASP A 80 -10.45 -14.73 12.11
N GLU A 81 -10.03 -13.62 12.72
CA GLU A 81 -10.73 -12.33 12.67
C GLU A 81 -10.34 -11.48 11.46
N VAL A 82 -9.44 -11.99 10.61
CA VAL A 82 -8.91 -11.28 9.44
C VAL A 82 -9.39 -11.95 8.18
N ASP A 83 -9.81 -11.14 7.20
CA ASP A 83 -10.07 -11.63 5.86
C ASP A 83 -8.86 -12.42 5.32
N GLY A 84 -9.11 -13.62 4.80
CA GLY A 84 -8.04 -14.57 4.47
C GLY A 84 -7.11 -14.08 3.37
N ASP A 85 -7.63 -13.30 2.41
CA ASP A 85 -6.85 -12.74 1.32
C ASP A 85 -5.96 -11.61 1.84
N THR A 86 -6.52 -10.73 2.67
CA THR A 86 -5.79 -9.65 3.37
C THR A 86 -4.66 -10.22 4.23
N LEU A 87 -4.94 -11.24 5.04
CA LEU A 87 -3.93 -11.86 5.92
C LEU A 87 -2.79 -12.48 5.10
N ARG A 88 -3.14 -13.22 4.04
CA ARG A 88 -2.16 -13.85 3.14
C ARG A 88 -1.26 -12.81 2.48
N GLU A 89 -1.81 -11.74 1.95
CA GLU A 89 -1.04 -10.68 1.31
C GLU A 89 -0.07 -9.99 2.28
N LEU A 90 -0.49 -9.74 3.53
CA LEU A 90 0.38 -9.14 4.55
C LEU A 90 1.53 -10.07 4.97
N VAL A 91 1.25 -11.37 5.08
CA VAL A 91 2.26 -12.38 5.43
C VAL A 91 3.24 -12.60 4.28
N GLU A 92 2.75 -12.77 3.05
CA GLU A 92 3.59 -12.93 1.86
C GLU A 92 4.46 -11.69 1.59
N SER A 93 3.94 -10.50 1.92
CA SER A 93 4.69 -9.24 1.84
C SER A 93 5.67 -9.03 3.00
N GLY A 94 5.69 -9.93 4.00
CA GLY A 94 6.56 -9.84 5.18
C GLY A 94 6.21 -8.72 6.16
N LEU A 95 4.99 -8.19 6.10
CA LEU A 95 4.51 -7.08 6.92
C LEU A 95 3.85 -7.55 8.23
N ALA A 96 3.30 -8.76 8.21
CA ALA A 96 2.74 -9.42 9.37
C ALA A 96 3.21 -10.87 9.44
N GLU A 97 3.07 -11.47 10.61
CA GLU A 97 3.27 -12.89 10.85
C GLU A 97 2.17 -13.42 11.77
N VAL A 98 1.87 -14.72 11.66
CA VAL A 98 0.90 -15.38 12.55
C VAL A 98 1.67 -16.13 13.61
N ARG A 99 1.48 -15.75 14.88
CA ARG A 99 2.08 -16.38 16.05
C ARG A 99 1.02 -16.73 17.08
N GLU A 100 1.01 -18.00 17.51
CA GLU A 100 0.08 -18.51 18.52
C GLU A 100 -1.40 -18.22 18.18
N GLY A 101 -1.75 -18.23 16.88
CA GLY A 101 -3.10 -17.92 16.40
C GLY A 101 -3.44 -16.43 16.32
N SER A 102 -2.52 -15.54 16.70
CA SER A 102 -2.67 -14.10 16.59
C SER A 102 -1.83 -13.51 15.47
N VAL A 103 -2.27 -12.37 14.92
CA VAL A 103 -1.54 -11.62 13.89
C VAL A 103 -0.66 -10.59 14.58
N GLU A 104 0.65 -10.67 14.32
CA GLU A 104 1.65 -9.76 14.84
C GLU A 104 2.30 -8.99 13.68
N LEU A 105 2.58 -7.70 13.88
CA LEU A 105 3.30 -6.90 12.89
C LEU A 105 4.79 -7.19 12.96
N THR A 106 5.41 -7.32 11.79
CA THR A 106 6.87 -7.32 11.69
C THR A 106 7.41 -5.90 11.87
N PHE A 107 8.72 -5.77 12.03
CA PHE A 107 9.37 -4.47 12.07
C PHE A 107 9.12 -3.64 10.79
N GLU A 108 9.10 -4.30 9.63
CA GLU A 108 8.80 -3.62 8.36
C GLU A 108 7.32 -3.21 8.27
N GLY A 109 6.40 -4.04 8.77
CA GLY A 109 4.98 -3.67 8.91
C GLY A 109 4.78 -2.43 9.79
N ILE A 110 5.47 -2.38 10.93
CA ILE A 110 5.45 -1.22 11.85
C ILE A 110 5.96 0.04 11.16
N LYS A 111 7.14 -0.01 10.54
CA LYS A 111 7.73 1.14 9.83
C LYS A 111 6.77 1.68 8.78
N LEU A 112 6.21 0.77 7.99
CA LEU A 112 5.35 1.12 6.88
C LEU A 112 4.04 1.77 7.36
N ALA A 113 3.41 1.20 8.39
CA ALA A 113 2.22 1.77 9.00
C ALA A 113 2.50 3.17 9.57
N ALA A 114 3.59 3.32 10.32
CA ALA A 114 4.00 4.60 10.90
C ALA A 114 4.25 5.67 9.82
N GLN A 115 5.03 5.33 8.78
CA GLN A 115 5.28 6.22 7.65
C GLN A 115 3.98 6.68 6.99
N ARG A 116 3.04 5.75 6.76
CA ARG A 116 1.74 6.09 6.15
C ARG A 116 0.91 7.03 7.01
N ILE A 117 0.92 6.85 8.33
CA ILE A 117 0.24 7.77 9.25
C ILE A 117 0.87 9.16 9.13
N THR A 118 2.20 9.25 9.16
CA THR A 118 2.91 10.52 8.99
C THR A 118 2.57 11.19 7.66
N ASP A 119 2.59 10.45 6.55
CA ASP A 119 2.26 10.99 5.22
C ASP A 119 0.81 11.51 5.15
N LYS A 120 -0.15 10.78 5.74
CA LYS A 120 -1.55 11.21 5.83
C LYS A 120 -1.67 12.52 6.63
N MET A 121 -0.96 12.65 7.74
CA MET A 121 -0.99 13.87 8.56
C MET A 121 -0.32 15.06 7.86
N SER A 122 0.81 14.85 7.18
CA SER A 122 1.50 15.92 6.45
C SER A 122 0.72 16.45 5.25
N ARG A 123 -0.13 15.64 4.61
CA ARG A 123 -0.99 16.08 3.49
C ARG A 123 -2.26 16.81 3.91
N ALA A 124 -2.65 16.70 5.18
CA ALA A 124 -3.81 17.40 5.74
C ALA A 124 -3.50 18.86 6.16
N HIS A 125 -2.23 19.26 6.06
CA HIS A 125 -1.70 20.60 6.32
C HIS A 125 -1.15 21.22 5.03
#